data_AF-A0A7Y2Y4Q0-F1
#
_entry.id   AF-A0A7Y2Y4Q0-F1
#
_cell.length_a   1.000
_cell.length_b   1.000
_cell.length_c   1.000
_cell.angle_alpha   90.00
_cell.angle_beta   90.00
_cell.angle_gamma   90.00
#
_symmetry.space_group_name_H-M   'P 1'
#
loop_
_entity.id
_entity.type
_entity.pdbx_description
1 polymer ?
#
loop_
_entity_poly.entity_id
_entity_poly.type
_entity_poly.pdbx_seq_one_letter_code
_entity_poly.pdbx_strand_id
1 'polypeptide(L)' 'MINNSLTNLESNLNPFNFLRTNRTFIVNKQAISKISTYKNPRLKLILNTKLAKDIIVSREKVNTFKNWLDK' A
#
# COMPACT_ATOMS: atom_id res chain seq x y z
N MET A 1 -18.63 -16.85 -8.51
CA MET A 1 -17.20 -16.53 -8.41
C MET A 1 -17.05 -15.02 -8.51
N ILE A 2 -16.61 -14.35 -7.45
CA ILE A 2 -16.40 -12.90 -7.45
C ILE A 2 -15.09 -12.63 -8.20
N ASN A 3 -15.14 -12.54 -9.54
CA ASN A 3 -14.02 -12.16 -10.40
C ASN A 3 -13.83 -10.63 -10.36
N ASN A 4 -13.79 -10.04 -9.17
CA ASN A 4 -13.50 -8.63 -9.03
C ASN A 4 -11.99 -8.49 -9.14
N SER A 5 -11.49 -8.48 -10.37
CA SER A 5 -10.10 -8.15 -10.71
C SER A 5 -9.70 -6.94 -9.88
N LEU A 6 -8.53 -6.98 -9.23
CA LEU A 6 -8.02 -5.84 -8.43
C LEU A 6 -8.14 -4.52 -9.19
N THR A 7 -8.05 -4.55 -10.52
CA THR A 7 -8.30 -3.45 -11.44
C THR A 7 -9.65 -2.75 -11.23
N ASN A 8 -10.75 -3.49 -11.10
CA ASN A 8 -12.08 -2.89 -10.93
C ASN A 8 -12.23 -2.28 -9.52
N LEU A 9 -11.59 -2.90 -8.53
CA LEU A 9 -11.52 -2.35 -7.18
C LEU A 9 -10.68 -1.06 -7.19
N GLU A 10 -9.52 -1.04 -7.84
CA GLU A 10 -8.69 0.16 -8.01
C GLU A 10 -9.48 1.30 -8.68
N SER A 11 -10.30 1.03 -9.71
CA SER A 11 -11.13 2.06 -10.35
C SER A 11 -12.23 2.63 -9.46
N ASN A 12 -12.72 1.86 -8.47
CA ASN A 12 -13.71 2.33 -7.51
C ASN A 12 -13.09 2.93 -6.24
N LEU A 13 -11.77 2.80 -6.07
CA LEU A 13 -11.03 3.30 -4.92
C LEU A 13 -10.36 4.63 -5.27
N ASN A 14 -10.44 5.58 -4.34
CA ASN A 14 -9.81 6.89 -4.54
C ASN A 14 -8.29 6.75 -4.59
N PRO A 15 -7.60 7.08 -5.70
CA PRO A 15 -6.14 6.95 -5.82
C PRO A 15 -5.37 7.89 -4.87
N PHE A 16 -6.04 8.92 -4.35
CA PHE A 16 -5.50 9.78 -3.29
C PHE A 16 -5.43 9.08 -1.94
N ASN A 17 -6.42 8.24 -1.61
CA ASN A 17 -6.49 7.54 -0.34
C ASN A 17 -5.99 6.10 -0.44
N PHE A 18 -5.96 5.50 -1.63
CA PHE A 18 -5.53 4.13 -1.87
C PHE A 18 -4.37 4.08 -2.85
N LEU A 19 -3.29 3.39 -2.48
CA LEU A 19 -2.13 3.18 -3.32
C LEU A 19 -1.76 1.71 -3.40
N ARG A 20 -1.50 1.27 -4.63
CA ARG A 20 -1.06 -0.10 -4.90
C ARG A 20 0.43 -0.27 -4.66
N THR A 21 0.77 -0.79 -3.48
CA THR A 21 2.14 -1.09 -3.09
C THR A 21 2.74 -2.24 -3.90
N ASN A 22 1.94 -3.23 -4.31
CA ASN A 22 2.40 -4.35 -5.15
C ASN A 22 1.28 -4.92 -6.03
N ARG A 23 1.58 -5.90 -6.91
CA ARG A 23 0.59 -6.53 -7.79
C ARG A 23 -0.58 -7.16 -7.04
N THR A 24 -0.40 -7.48 -5.76
CA THR A 24 -1.38 -8.17 -4.91
C THR A 24 -1.91 -7.33 -3.74
N PHE A 25 -1.42 -6.10 -3.52
CA PHE A 25 -1.76 -5.30 -2.34
C PHE A 25 -2.08 -3.85 -2.66
N ILE A 26 -3.21 -3.38 -2.14
CA ILE A 26 -3.65 -1.99 -2.12
C ILE A 26 -3.67 -1.54 -0.67
N VAL A 27 -3.12 -0.35 -0.41
CA VAL A 27 -3.00 0.21 0.93
C VAL A 27 -3.75 1.52 1.02
N ASN A 28 -4.47 1.71 2.11
CA ASN A 28 -5.14 2.97 2.39
C ASN A 28 -4.26 3.90 3.26
N LYS A 29 -4.16 5.18 2.90
CA LYS A 29 -3.39 6.22 3.60
C LYS A 29 -3.81 6.36 5.06
N GLN A 30 -5.12 6.42 5.31
CA GLN A 30 -5.71 6.57 6.64
C GLN A 30 -5.53 5.33 7.52
N ALA A 31 -5.37 4.15 6.90
CA ALA A 31 -5.13 2.92 7.64
C ALA A 31 -3.68 2.79 8.12
N ILE A 32 -2.74 3.59 7.60
CA ILE A 32 -1.32 3.52 7.97
C ILE A 32 -1.16 4.09 9.37
N SER A 33 -0.73 3.23 10.29
CA SER A 33 -0.40 3.59 11.66
C SER A 33 1.05 4.03 11.78
N LYS A 34 1.97 3.25 11.16
CA LYS A 34 3.40 3.52 11.23
C LYS A 34 4.11 2.98 10.00
N ILE A 35 5.20 3.62 9.62
CA ILE A 35 6.06 3.20 8.53
C ILE A 35 7.40 2.82 9.14
N SER A 36 7.89 1.63 8.84
CA SER A 36 9.16 1.13 9.35
C SER A 36 10.05 0.68 8.21
N THR A 37 11.34 0.95 8.30
CA THR A 37 12.31 0.52 7.29
C THR A 37 12.56 -0.98 7.46
N TYR A 38 12.29 -1.79 6.44
CA TYR A 38 12.43 -3.25 6.55
C TYR A 38 13.84 -3.74 6.20
N LYS A 39 14.23 -3.57 4.94
CA LYS A 39 15.56 -3.95 4.42
C LYS A 39 15.92 -2.94 3.34
N ASN A 40 16.88 -2.06 3.64
CA ASN A 40 17.20 -0.91 2.80
C ASN A 40 17.32 -1.32 1.31
N PRO A 41 16.54 -0.73 0.39
CA PRO A 41 15.60 0.39 0.54
C PRO A 41 14.11 -0.02 0.45
N ARG A 42 13.72 -1.14 1.08
CA ARG A 42 12.32 -1.59 1.21
C ARG A 42 11.69 -1.05 2.49
N LEU A 43 10.46 -0.57 2.40
CA LEU A 43 9.67 -0.11 3.55
C LEU A 43 8.62 -1.16 3.93
N LYS A 44 8.41 -1.35 5.22
CA LYS A 44 7.30 -2.12 5.78
C LYS A 44 6.26 -1.16 6.34
N LEU A 45 5.00 -1.39 5.99
CA LEU A 45 3.88 -0.60 6.45
C LEU A 45 3.18 -1.33 7.59
N ILE A 46 2.94 -0.60 8.66
CA ILE A 46 2.19 -1.05 9.82
C ILE A 46 0.86 -0.32 9.75
N LEU A 47 -0.21 -1.08 9.52
CA LEU A 47 -1.56 -0.51 9.54
C LEU A 47 -2.15 -0.61 10.94
N ASN A 48 -3.16 0.22 11.23
CA ASN A 48 -3.95 0.10 12.45
C ASN A 48 -4.79 -1.18 12.50
N THR A 49 -5.01 -1.81 11.33
CA THR A 49 -5.69 -3.11 11.25
C THR A 49 -4.69 -4.25 11.36
N LYS A 50 -5.08 -5.32 12.06
CA LYS A 50 -4.30 -6.56 12.19
C LYS A 50 -4.31 -7.28 10.85
N LEU A 51 -3.28 -7.04 10.04
CA LEU A 51 -3.02 -7.80 8.83
C LEU A 51 -2.15 -9.02 9.15
N ALA A 52 -2.60 -10.19 8.72
CA ALA A 52 -1.82 -11.42 8.82
C ALA A 52 -0.55 -11.40 7.94
N LYS A 53 -0.48 -10.47 6.97
CA LYS A 53 0.66 -10.31 6.07
C LYS A 53 1.20 -8.89 6.15
N ASP A 54 2.50 -8.78 6.33
CA ASP A 54 3.20 -7.51 6.26
C ASP A 54 3.18 -6.94 4.84
N ILE A 55 2.88 -5.64 4.73
CA ILE A 55 2.93 -4.96 3.45
C ILE A 55 4.33 -4.39 3.28
N ILE A 56 5.05 -4.95 2.32
CA ILE A 56 6.40 -4.52 1.96
C ILE A 56 6.34 -3.75 0.64
N VAL A 57 6.79 -2.50 0.69
CA VAL A 57 6.97 -1.64 -0.48
C VAL A 57 8.37 -1.91 -1.06
N SER A 58 8.40 -2.34 -2.32
CA SER A 58 9.64 -2.55 -3.08
C SER A 58 10.38 -1.24 -3.34
N ARG A 59 11.71 -1.29 -3.48
CA ARG A 59 12.61 -0.15 -3.75
C ARG A 59 12.05 0.84 -4.76
N GLU A 60 11.61 0.33 -5.91
CA GLU A 60 11.13 1.15 -7.03
C GLU A 60 9.92 2.00 -6.67
N LYS A 61 9.05 1.46 -5.82
CA LYS A 61 7.82 2.11 -5.36
C LYS A 61 7.99 2.88 -4.07
N VAL A 62 9.12 2.76 -3.36
CA VAL A 62 9.33 3.49 -2.09
C VAL A 62 9.29 4.99 -2.31
N ASN A 63 9.88 5.48 -3.40
CA ASN A 63 9.87 6.92 -3.70
C ASN A 63 8.45 7.41 -4.03
N THR A 64 7.73 6.67 -4.88
CA THR A 64 6.31 6.96 -5.21
C THR A 64 5.42 6.91 -3.97
N PHE A 65 5.63 5.93 -3.09
CA PHE A 65 4.86 5.74 -1.87
C PHE A 65 5.07 6.89 -0.87
N LYS A 66 6.32 7.32 -0.67
CA LYS A 66 6.63 8.48 0.17
C LYS A 66 6.00 9.75 -0.40
N ASN A 67 6.13 9.98 -1.71
CA ASN A 67 5.54 11.15 -2.36
C ASN A 67 4.00 11.14 -2.30
N TRP A 68 3.38 9.96 -2.35
CA TRP A 68 1.94 9.81 -2.21
C TRP A 68 1.45 10.01 -0.77
N LEU A 69 2.25 9.68 0.23
CA LEU A 69 1.94 9.97 1.63
C LEU A 69 1.99 11.47 1.95
N ASP A 70 2.94 12.16 1.32
CA ASP A 70 3.18 13.59 1.47
C ASP A 70 2.11 14.44 0.76
N LYS A 71 1.60 13.95 -0.37
CA LYS A 71 0.40 14.51 -1.04
C LYS A 71 -0.88 14.28 -0.23
#